data_AF-A0A258E1Z7-F1
#
_entry.id   AF-A0A258E1Z7-F1
#
_cell.length_a   1.000
_cell.length_b   1.000
_cell.length_c   1.000
_cell.angle_alpha   90.00
_cell.angle_beta   90.00
_cell.angle_gamma   90.00
#
_symmetry.space_group_name_H-M   'P 1'
#
loop_
_entity.id
_entity.type
_entity.pdbx_description
1 polymer ?
#
loop_
_entity_poly.entity_id
_entity_poly.type
_entity_poly.pdbx_seq_one_letter_code
_entity_poly.pdbx_strand_id
1 'polypeptide(L)'
;MPEAQVAVKRINQAGYFAFVVTNQSGIGRGLYSEADYERVMSHLADGLAAEGAYLDDVRFCPYHPDAAIPAYRKVSDWRKPGPGMMLDLRRHWPILWEESLMVGDKEIDLQAAAAAGLPGHLFSGGSLDAFIAPLLKPRAR
;
A
#
# COMPACT_ATOMS: atom_id res chain seq x y z
N MET A 1 -9.89 -9.42 3.35
CA MET A 1 -9.72 -9.11 4.79
C MET A 1 -11.02 -8.48 5.25
N PRO A 2 -11.84 -9.16 6.04
CA PRO A 2 -12.92 -8.48 6.76
C PRO A 2 -12.28 -7.36 7.61
N GLU A 3 -12.97 -6.22 7.74
CA GLU A 3 -12.54 -5.02 8.49
C GLU A 3 -11.50 -4.09 7.84
N ALA A 4 -11.01 -4.38 6.63
CA ALA A 4 -10.09 -3.46 5.96
C ALA A 4 -10.70 -2.06 5.75
N GLN A 5 -12.02 -2.00 5.47
CA GLN A 5 -12.74 -0.73 5.35
C GLN A 5 -12.77 0.05 6.67
N VAL A 6 -12.92 -0.65 7.80
CA VAL A 6 -12.96 -0.03 9.14
C VAL A 6 -11.60 0.57 9.48
N ALA A 7 -10.52 -0.17 9.21
CA ALA A 7 -9.15 0.32 9.41
C ALA A 7 -8.85 1.55 8.54
N VAL A 8 -9.19 1.51 7.25
CA VAL A 8 -9.00 2.66 6.34
C VAL A 8 -9.82 3.87 6.81
N LYS A 9 -11.08 3.66 7.20
CA LYS A 9 -11.92 4.73 7.76
C LYS A 9 -11.28 5.36 8.99
N ARG A 10 -10.71 4.57 9.90
CA ARG A 10 -10.00 5.07 11.08
C ARG A 10 -8.78 5.91 10.69
N ILE A 11 -8.01 5.47 9.70
CA ILE A 11 -6.87 6.25 9.16
C ILE A 11 -7.37 7.60 8.64
N ASN A 12 -8.43 7.59 7.83
CA ASN A 12 -9.02 8.83 7.30
C ASN A 12 -9.49 9.76 8.43
N GLN A 13 -10.19 9.23 9.44
CA GLN A 13 -10.71 9.99 10.59
C GLN A 13 -9.60 10.51 11.51
N ALA A 14 -8.46 9.84 11.58
CA ALA A 14 -7.30 10.28 12.35
C ALA A 14 -6.52 11.41 11.66
N GLY A 15 -6.89 11.81 10.44
CA GLY A 15 -6.23 12.87 9.67
C GLY A 15 -5.03 12.41 8.85
N TYR A 16 -4.86 11.10 8.63
CA TYR A 16 -3.78 10.55 7.81
C TYR A 16 -4.21 10.39 6.36
N PHE A 17 -3.23 10.43 5.46
CA PHE A 17 -3.41 9.90 4.11
C PHE A 17 -3.34 8.37 4.15
N ALA A 18 -4.29 7.71 3.50
CA ALA A 18 -4.35 6.26 3.38
C ALA A 18 -3.81 5.83 2.01
N PHE A 19 -2.61 5.26 1.97
CA PHE A 19 -1.98 4.78 0.74
C PHE A 19 -1.84 3.26 0.70
N VAL A 20 -1.89 2.69 -0.50
CA VAL A 20 -1.51 1.28 -0.73
C VAL A 20 -0.26 1.22 -1.60
N VAL A 21 0.71 0.39 -1.20
CA VAL A 21 1.90 0.05 -2.00
C VAL A 21 2.00 -1.46 -2.16
N THR A 22 1.89 -1.97 -3.39
CA THR A 22 1.70 -3.41 -3.63
C THR A 22 2.54 -4.00 -4.77
N ASN A 23 3.12 -5.18 -4.55
CA ASN A 23 3.79 -5.94 -5.62
C ASN A 23 2.74 -6.76 -6.39
N GLN A 24 2.58 -6.50 -7.68
CA GLN A 24 1.60 -7.14 -8.57
C GLN A 24 2.29 -7.96 -9.66
N SER A 25 3.22 -8.84 -9.28
CA SER A 25 3.96 -9.67 -10.25
C SER A 25 3.10 -10.65 -11.05
N GLY A 26 1.84 -10.86 -10.67
CA GLY A 26 0.90 -11.63 -11.49
C GLY A 26 0.72 -11.03 -12.89
N ILE A 27 0.83 -9.71 -13.01
CA ILE A 27 0.83 -8.99 -14.28
C ILE A 27 2.04 -9.39 -15.12
N GLY A 28 3.25 -9.28 -14.56
CA GLY A 28 4.49 -9.71 -15.23
C GLY A 28 4.53 -11.21 -15.59
N ARG A 29 3.78 -12.04 -14.86
CA ARG A 29 3.62 -13.48 -15.09
C ARG A 29 2.50 -13.83 -16.08
N GLY A 30 1.73 -12.84 -16.56
CA GLY A 30 0.61 -13.05 -17.47
C GLY A 30 -0.62 -13.73 -16.85
N LEU A 31 -0.76 -13.67 -15.52
CA LEU A 31 -1.91 -14.25 -14.81
C LEU A 31 -3.16 -13.37 -14.93
N TYR A 32 -2.97 -12.06 -15.06
CA TYR A 32 -4.01 -11.05 -15.28
C TYR A 32 -3.35 -9.79 -15.87
N SER A 33 -4.14 -8.92 -16.50
CA SER A 33 -3.68 -7.66 -17.08
C SER A 33 -3.70 -6.49 -16.09
N GLU A 34 -3.07 -5.37 -16.45
CA GLU A 34 -3.22 -4.10 -15.71
C GLU A 34 -4.69 -3.65 -15.66
N ALA A 35 -5.44 -3.82 -16.77
CA ALA A 35 -6.86 -3.49 -16.81
C ALA A 35 -7.71 -4.37 -15.87
N ASP A 36 -7.32 -5.64 -15.65
CA ASP A 36 -8.00 -6.49 -14.67
C ASP A 36 -7.70 -6.02 -13.24
N TYR A 37 -6.45 -5.61 -12.97
CA TYR A 37 -6.06 -5.02 -11.69
C TYR A 37 -6.83 -3.72 -11.43
N GLU A 38 -6.93 -2.82 -12.41
CA GLU A 38 -7.69 -1.57 -12.31
C GLU A 38 -9.17 -1.81 -12.00
N ARG A 39 -9.79 -2.82 -12.64
CA ARG A 39 -11.18 -3.21 -12.34
C ARG A 39 -11.37 -3.68 -10.89
N VAL A 40 -10.42 -4.45 -10.37
CA VAL A 40 -10.43 -4.88 -8.95
C VAL A 40 -10.24 -3.67 -8.03
N MET A 41 -9.34 -2.76 -8.36
CA MET A 41 -9.10 -1.56 -7.56
C MET A 41 -10.30 -0.60 -7.56
N SER A 42 -11.00 -0.47 -8.69
CA SER A 42 -12.26 0.29 -8.75
C SER A 42 -13.31 -0.32 -7.83
N HIS A 43 -13.51 -1.65 -7.90
CA HIS A 43 -14.46 -2.33 -7.04
C HIS A 43 -14.10 -2.21 -5.55
N LEU A 44 -12.80 -2.25 -5.22
CA LEU A 44 -12.33 -2.00 -3.86
C LEU A 44 -12.65 -0.57 -3.40
N ALA A 45 -12.42 0.42 -4.26
CA ALA A 45 -12.72 1.82 -3.97
C ALA A 45 -14.21 2.04 -3.72
N ASP A 46 -15.08 1.45 -4.53
CA ASP A 46 -16.54 1.51 -4.35
C ASP A 46 -16.96 0.89 -3.00
N GLY A 47 -16.37 -0.27 -2.65
CA GLY A 47 -16.62 -0.93 -1.37
C GLY A 47 -16.14 -0.13 -0.15
N LEU A 48 -15.04 0.62 -0.29
CA LEU A 48 -14.57 1.55 0.74
C LEU A 48 -15.50 2.76 0.87
N ALA A 49 -15.90 3.34 -0.27
CA ALA A 49 -16.75 4.53 -0.32
C ALA A 49 -18.13 4.26 0.30
N ALA A 50 -18.69 3.07 0.11
CA ALA A 50 -19.94 2.64 0.74
C ALA A 50 -19.90 2.72 2.28
N GLU A 51 -18.71 2.57 2.88
CA GLU A 51 -18.48 2.66 4.32
C GLU A 51 -17.97 4.04 4.78
N GLY A 52 -17.86 5.00 3.86
CA GLY A 52 -17.27 6.33 4.12
C GLY A 52 -15.76 6.29 4.35
N ALA A 53 -15.08 5.29 3.77
CA ALA A 53 -13.63 5.14 3.77
C ALA A 53 -13.07 5.42 2.36
N TYR A 54 -11.80 5.79 2.26
CA TYR A 54 -11.14 5.98 0.97
C TYR A 54 -9.63 5.80 1.06
N LEU A 55 -9.04 5.37 -0.05
CA LEU A 55 -7.60 5.44 -0.28
C LEU A 55 -7.31 6.73 -1.04
N ASP A 56 -6.29 7.45 -0.60
CA ASP A 56 -5.84 8.67 -1.25
C ASP A 56 -5.03 8.35 -2.52
N ASP A 57 -4.25 7.28 -2.50
CA ASP A 57 -3.44 6.84 -3.65
C ASP A 57 -3.07 5.35 -3.53
N VAL A 58 -2.80 4.74 -4.67
CA VAL A 58 -2.33 3.37 -4.79
C VAL A 58 -1.16 3.31 -5.76
N ARG A 59 -0.03 2.79 -5.28
CA ARG A 59 1.12 2.43 -6.12
C ARG A 59 1.22 0.92 -6.23
N PHE A 60 1.44 0.43 -7.44
CA PHE A 60 1.71 -0.98 -7.68
C PHE A 60 2.93 -1.19 -8.55
N CYS A 61 3.59 -2.34 -8.36
CA CYS A 61 4.75 -2.73 -9.15
C CYS A 61 4.47 -4.03 -9.91
N PRO A 62 4.34 -4.00 -11.26
CA PRO A 62 4.17 -5.20 -12.07
C PRO A 62 5.51 -5.91 -12.35
N TYR A 63 6.63 -5.24 -12.10
CA TYR A 63 7.97 -5.69 -12.48
C TYR A 63 8.46 -6.88 -11.65
N HIS A 64 9.19 -7.78 -12.31
CA HIS A 64 9.89 -8.90 -11.70
C HIS A 64 11.12 -9.28 -12.55
N PRO A 65 12.29 -9.61 -11.95
CA PRO A 65 13.48 -10.01 -12.73
C PRO A 65 13.21 -11.23 -13.62
N ASP A 66 12.41 -12.17 -13.13
CA ASP A 66 11.98 -13.37 -13.88
C ASP A 66 10.57 -13.26 -14.50
N ALA A 67 10.08 -12.06 -14.81
CA ALA A 67 8.76 -11.92 -15.44
C ALA A 67 8.70 -12.70 -16.77
N ALA A 68 7.57 -13.34 -17.07
CA ALA A 68 7.37 -14.06 -18.34
C ALA A 68 7.21 -13.07 -19.50
N ILE A 69 6.49 -11.97 -19.28
CA ILE A 69 6.28 -10.91 -20.25
C ILE A 69 7.50 -9.98 -20.29
N PRO A 70 8.18 -9.80 -21.44
CA PRO A 70 9.41 -8.99 -21.54
C PRO A 70 9.25 -7.55 -21.04
N ALA A 71 8.11 -6.91 -21.27
CA ALA A 71 7.84 -5.54 -20.83
C ALA A 71 7.93 -5.34 -19.31
N TYR A 72 7.69 -6.40 -18.53
CA TYR A 72 7.76 -6.37 -17.07
C TYR A 72 9.03 -7.01 -16.49
N ARG A 73 9.93 -7.51 -17.36
CA ARG A 73 11.14 -8.23 -16.94
C ARG A 73 12.28 -7.27 -16.62
N LYS A 74 12.32 -6.78 -15.39
CA LYS A 74 13.43 -5.96 -14.88
C LYS A 74 13.55 -5.99 -13.37
N VAL A 75 14.75 -5.70 -12.89
CA VAL A 75 14.97 -5.25 -11.52
C VAL A 75 14.47 -3.80 -11.42
N SER A 76 13.69 -3.49 -10.40
CA SER A 76 13.08 -2.17 -10.21
C SER A 76 13.01 -1.83 -8.74
N ASP A 77 13.42 -0.61 -8.38
CA ASP A 77 13.33 -0.11 -7.01
C ASP A 77 11.88 0.09 -6.54
N TRP A 78 10.92 0.03 -7.46
CA TRP A 78 9.49 0.01 -7.12
C TRP A 78 9.04 -1.34 -6.55
N ARG A 79 9.75 -2.43 -6.84
CA ARG A 79 9.39 -3.74 -6.32
C ARG A 79 9.91 -3.86 -4.89
N LYS A 80 9.01 -4.04 -3.91
CA LYS A 80 9.42 -4.33 -2.53
C LYS A 80 10.33 -5.58 -2.51
N PRO A 81 11.49 -5.54 -1.83
CA PRO A 81 11.87 -4.63 -0.75
C PRO A 81 12.45 -3.26 -1.15
N GLY A 82 12.44 -2.88 -2.44
CA GLY A 82 12.77 -1.52 -2.85
C GLY A 82 11.76 -0.47 -2.34
N PRO A 83 12.21 0.75 -1.98
CA PRO A 83 11.37 1.79 -1.39
C PRO A 83 10.64 2.67 -2.42
N GLY A 84 10.82 2.41 -3.72
CA GLY A 84 10.48 3.33 -4.81
C GLY A 84 9.03 3.79 -4.81
N MET A 85 8.07 2.89 -4.55
CA MET A 85 6.64 3.25 -4.47
C MET A 85 6.35 4.26 -3.35
N MET A 86 7.01 4.13 -2.20
CA MET A 86 6.79 5.03 -1.07
C MET A 86 7.51 6.37 -1.25
N LEU A 87 8.73 6.35 -1.81
CA LEU A 87 9.44 7.58 -2.16
C LEU A 87 8.71 8.38 -3.24
N ASP A 88 8.00 7.69 -4.13
CA ASP A 88 7.13 8.34 -5.11
C ASP A 88 5.94 9.04 -4.44
N LEU A 89 5.25 8.38 -3.49
CA LEU A 89 4.17 9.01 -2.70
C LEU A 89 4.67 10.26 -1.96
N ARG A 90 5.85 10.19 -1.33
CA ARG A 90 6.50 11.33 -0.65
C ARG A 90 6.66 12.56 -1.55
N ARG A 91 6.90 12.36 -2.84
CA ARG A 91 7.11 13.46 -3.79
C ARG A 91 5.81 14.10 -4.27
N HIS A 92 4.72 13.34 -4.29
CA HIS A 92 3.45 13.77 -4.89
C HIS A 92 2.40 14.22 -3.88
N TRP A 93 2.58 13.88 -2.60
CA TRP A 93 1.62 14.20 -1.56
C TRP A 93 2.23 15.11 -0.48
N PRO A 94 1.45 16.04 0.10
CA PRO A 94 1.91 16.93 1.16
C PRO A 94 1.94 16.18 2.50
N ILE A 95 2.85 15.22 2.63
CA ILE A 95 2.97 14.36 3.82
C ILE A 95 4.13 14.73 4.71
N LEU A 96 3.91 14.64 6.02
CA LEU A 96 4.98 14.67 7.02
C LEU A 96 5.60 13.28 7.11
N TRP A 97 6.76 13.11 6.48
CA TRP A 97 7.40 11.81 6.32
C TRP A 97 7.80 11.19 7.66
N GLU A 98 8.26 12.01 8.58
CA GLU A 98 8.71 11.64 9.92
C GLU A 98 7.56 11.13 10.79
N GLU A 99 6.33 11.41 10.40
CA GLU A 99 5.11 11.00 11.08
C GLU A 99 4.34 9.90 10.32
N SER A 100 4.91 9.41 9.23
CA SER A 100 4.37 8.33 8.41
C SER A 100 4.84 6.97 8.92
N LEU A 101 4.09 5.92 8.60
CA LEU A 101 4.43 4.54 8.95
C LEU A 101 3.96 3.60 7.84
N MET A 102 4.58 2.42 7.76
CA MET A 102 4.16 1.35 6.86
C MET A 102 3.63 0.16 7.67
N VAL A 103 2.46 -0.34 7.27
CA VAL A 103 1.92 -1.62 7.76
C VAL A 103 1.98 -2.63 6.62
N GLY A 104 2.52 -3.82 6.88
CA GLY A 104 2.64 -4.88 5.89
C GLY A 104 2.59 -6.26 6.52
N ASP A 105 2.31 -7.29 5.73
CA ASP A 105 2.17 -8.68 6.19
C ASP A 105 3.44 -9.52 5.98
N LYS A 106 4.45 -8.97 5.30
CA LYS A 106 5.67 -9.69 4.94
C LYS A 106 6.91 -8.93 5.36
N GLU A 107 7.98 -9.67 5.60
CA GLU A 107 9.29 -9.10 5.90
C GLU A 107 9.79 -8.13 4.82
N ILE A 108 9.46 -8.40 3.55
CA ILE A 108 9.82 -7.50 2.43
C ILE A 108 9.15 -6.11 2.54
N ASP A 109 8.04 -5.99 3.28
CA ASP A 109 7.39 -4.72 3.56
C ASP A 109 8.20 -3.92 4.57
N LEU A 110 8.66 -4.57 5.64
CA LEU A 110 9.49 -3.96 6.67
C LEU A 110 10.83 -3.51 6.10
N GLN A 111 11.42 -4.33 5.24
CA GLN A 111 12.65 -3.98 4.52
C GLN A 111 12.43 -2.76 3.61
N ALA A 112 11.31 -2.70 2.90
CA ALA A 112 10.97 -1.53 2.10
C ALA A 112 10.79 -0.28 2.97
N ALA A 113 10.08 -0.40 4.10
CA ALA A 113 9.88 0.69 5.05
C ALA A 113 11.22 1.22 5.56
N ALA A 114 12.10 0.32 6.01
CA ALA A 114 13.44 0.66 6.47
C ALA A 114 14.27 1.34 5.38
N ALA A 115 14.24 0.83 4.14
CA ALA A 115 14.92 1.45 3.00
C ALA A 115 14.36 2.84 2.65
N ALA A 116 13.10 3.11 2.99
CA ALA A 116 12.45 4.40 2.83
C ALA A 116 12.64 5.34 4.05
N GLY A 117 13.28 4.86 5.13
CA GLY A 117 13.43 5.57 6.39
C GLY A 117 12.14 5.69 7.21
N LEU A 118 11.20 4.75 7.05
CA LEU A 118 9.93 4.70 7.76
C LEU A 118 9.90 3.59 8.83
N PRO A 119 9.17 3.78 9.93
CA PRO A 119 8.77 2.69 10.81
C PRO A 119 7.92 1.67 10.04
N GLY A 120 8.35 0.41 10.06
CA GLY A 120 7.61 -0.74 9.51
C GLY A 120 6.95 -1.56 10.61
N HIS A 121 5.68 -1.88 10.46
CA HIS A 121 4.89 -2.66 11.40
C HIS A 121 4.39 -3.95 10.73
N LEU A 122 4.81 -5.11 11.23
CA LEU A 122 4.40 -6.41 10.73
C LEU A 122 3.03 -6.79 11.27
N PHE A 123 2.06 -6.93 10.37
CA PHE A 123 0.73 -7.42 10.66
C PHE A 123 0.65 -8.92 10.35
N SER A 124 0.52 -9.74 11.40
CA SER A 124 0.51 -11.20 11.29
C SER A 124 -0.90 -11.82 11.24
N GLY A 125 -1.95 -10.99 11.22
CA GLY A 125 -3.35 -11.42 11.15
C GLY A 125 -4.22 -10.88 12.28
N GLY A 126 -5.50 -11.25 12.28
CA GLY A 126 -6.51 -10.74 13.20
C GLY A 126 -7.21 -9.48 12.66
N SER A 127 -7.58 -8.57 13.57
CA SER A 127 -8.23 -7.30 13.22
C SER A 127 -7.21 -6.26 12.81
N LEU A 128 -7.27 -5.80 11.57
CA LEU A 128 -6.41 -4.71 11.08
C LEU A 128 -6.73 -3.39 11.80
N ASP A 129 -8.00 -3.16 12.11
CA ASP A 129 -8.43 -1.95 12.81
C ASP A 129 -7.82 -1.88 14.22
N ALA A 130 -7.93 -2.98 14.99
CA ALA A 130 -7.36 -3.06 16.33
C ALA A 130 -5.83 -2.94 16.33
N PHE A 131 -5.18 -3.43 15.26
CA PHE A 131 -3.73 -3.32 15.09
C PHE A 131 -3.28 -1.88 14.81
N ILE A 132 -4.00 -1.17 13.94
CA ILE A 132 -3.65 0.19 13.53
C ILE A 132 -4.04 1.23 14.58
N ALA A 133 -5.13 1.02 15.31
CA ALA A 133 -5.63 1.97 16.31
C ALA A 133 -4.57 2.54 17.27
N PRO A 134 -3.68 1.74 17.92
CA PRO A 134 -2.66 2.28 18.82
C PRO A 134 -1.50 2.98 18.10
N LEU A 135 -1.37 2.82 16.77
CA LEU A 135 -0.30 3.44 15.98
C LEU A 135 -0.66 4.86 15.53
N LEU A 136 -1.94 5.18 15.47
CA LEU A 136 -2.44 6.47 14.99
C LEU A 136 -2.48 7.51 16.11
N LYS A 137 -2.00 8.72 15.80
CA LYS A 137 -2.15 9.90 16.65
C LYS A 137 -3.13 10.85 15.97
N PRO A 138 -4.31 11.16 16.55
CA PRO A 138 -5.27 12.05 15.89
C PRO A 138 -4.66 13.42 15.55
N ARG A 139 -4.91 13.90 14.34
CA ARG A 139 -4.43 15.21 13.85
C ARG A 139 -5.48 15.93 13.02
N ALA A 140 -5.35 17.24 12.93
CA ALA A 140 -6.02 18.01 11.89
C ALA A 140 -5.33 17.72 10.55
N ARG A 141 -6.13 17.43 9.53
CA ARG A 141 -5.66 17.20 8.17
C ARG A 141 -5.46 18.53 7.43
#